data_AF-A0A6V8NXV0-F1
#
_entry.id   AF-A0A6V8NXV0-F1
#
_cell.length_a   1.000
_cell.length_b   1.000
_cell.length_c   1.000
_cell.angle_alpha   90.00
_cell.angle_beta   90.00
_cell.angle_gamma   90.00
#
_symmetry.space_group_name_H-M   'P 1'
#
loop_
_entity.id
_entity.type
_entity.pdbx_description
1 polymer ?
#
loop_
_entity_poly.entity_id
_entity_poly.type
_entity_poly.pdbx_seq_one_letter_code
_entity_poly.pdbx_strand_id
1 'polypeptide(L)'
;MPGEEEQHIISDNNKRHQESLVKLESIALVTKIIALLTIGPIVVIGNLGIKVTGGFWACPFPLPFIMCNVCPIFCTFGQIRSGLFLGIVGTNFLAGQAFCGFFCPGGIIQDLLFKVPLRKITIPRRADSVLRHIRYGVAILVIGLVIHATNLWVGFPLMAELWFFLARYGDEVRMALIGTAIILLGLALFVGRSWCRYLCPFGAWISVFNKYSLLKRRRSPGTCVSCRLCHQRCSGGLNPMGSQGTWRSLECVRCLQCYTACQANVFQLHWRGWRKEEEIMKRDTKRWKSVLRRALEVVILMSFIVIGGMIVWQGIP
;
A
#
# COMPACT_ATOMS: atom_id res chain seq x y z
N MET A 1 7.10 -10.37 -42.58
CA MET A 1 7.36 -11.21 -41.40
C MET A 1 8.76 -10.84 -40.92
N PRO A 2 8.97 -10.48 -39.64
CA PRO A 2 10.30 -10.14 -39.15
C PRO A 2 11.22 -11.35 -39.31
N GLY A 3 12.43 -11.12 -39.83
CA GLY A 3 13.42 -12.17 -40.12
C GLY A 3 13.88 -12.90 -38.84
N GLU A 4 14.41 -14.12 -38.97
CA GLU A 4 14.86 -14.94 -37.83
C GLU A 4 15.84 -14.19 -36.91
N GLU A 5 16.71 -13.35 -37.49
CA GLU A 5 17.67 -12.51 -36.76
C GLU A 5 16.98 -11.43 -35.90
N GLU A 6 15.90 -10.83 -36.42
CA GLU A 6 15.09 -9.83 -35.72
C GLU A 6 14.31 -10.45 -34.54
N GLN A 7 13.82 -11.69 -34.72
CA GLN A 7 13.19 -12.45 -33.64
C GLN A 7 14.18 -12.83 -32.54
N HIS A 8 15.43 -13.15 -32.90
CA HIS A 8 16.49 -13.47 -31.93
C HIS A 8 16.88 -12.24 -31.09
N ILE A 9 17.01 -11.06 -31.72
CA ILE A 9 17.30 -9.80 -31.03
C ILE A 9 16.16 -9.40 -30.07
N ILE A 10 14.90 -9.57 -30.48
CA ILE A 10 13.72 -9.31 -29.62
C ILE A 10 13.71 -10.25 -28.42
N SER A 11 14.01 -11.53 -28.62
CA SER A 11 14.11 -12.53 -27.55
C SER A 11 15.19 -12.18 -26.52
N ASP A 12 16.39 -11.80 -26.97
CA ASP A 12 17.50 -11.45 -26.08
C ASP A 12 17.28 -10.11 -25.37
N ASN A 13 16.61 -9.15 -26.01
CA ASN A 13 16.19 -7.92 -25.32
C ASN A 13 15.14 -8.18 -24.26
N ASN A 14 14.16 -9.05 -24.52
CA ASN A 14 13.16 -9.44 -23.53
C ASN A 14 13.80 -10.17 -22.34
N LYS A 15 14.75 -11.07 -22.57
CA LYS A 15 15.51 -11.74 -21.51
C LYS A 15 16.29 -10.75 -20.64
N ARG A 16 17.10 -9.87 -21.25
CA ARG A 16 17.85 -8.83 -20.51
C ARG A 16 16.93 -7.89 -19.74
N HIS A 17 15.80 -7.52 -20.34
CA HIS A 17 14.80 -6.70 -19.68
C HIS A 17 14.19 -7.41 -18.48
N GLN A 18 13.88 -8.70 -18.62
CA GLN A 18 13.31 -9.50 -17.55
C GLN A 18 14.29 -9.71 -16.39
N GLU A 19 15.58 -9.92 -16.66
CA GLU A 19 16.62 -9.95 -15.61
C GLU A 19 16.69 -8.63 -14.83
N SER A 20 16.55 -7.49 -15.53
CA SER A 20 16.52 -6.18 -14.89
C SER A 20 15.28 -6.00 -14.00
N LEU A 21 14.12 -6.52 -14.42
CA LEU A 21 12.88 -6.51 -13.65
C LEU A 21 12.95 -7.42 -12.42
N VAL A 22 13.60 -8.58 -12.52
CA VAL A 22 13.82 -9.48 -11.37
C VAL A 22 14.73 -8.81 -10.34
N LYS A 23 15.81 -8.15 -10.76
CA LYS A 23 16.67 -7.35 -9.86
C LYS A 23 15.87 -6.22 -9.18
N LEU A 24 14.96 -5.56 -9.91
CA LEU A 24 14.07 -4.55 -9.35
C LEU A 24 13.07 -5.14 -8.35
N GLU A 25 12.56 -6.35 -8.56
CA GLU A 25 11.69 -7.02 -7.59
C GLU A 25 12.41 -7.29 -6.27
N SER A 26 13.65 -7.78 -6.33
CA SER A 26 14.48 -8.01 -5.14
C SER A 26 14.74 -6.71 -4.37
N ILE A 27 15.07 -5.62 -5.08
CA ILE A 27 15.26 -4.31 -4.46
C ILE A 27 13.96 -3.81 -3.84
N ALA A 28 12.83 -3.87 -4.57
CA ALA A 28 11.52 -3.47 -4.07
C ALA A 28 11.10 -4.29 -2.83
N LEU A 29 11.43 -5.58 -2.79
CA LEU A 29 11.17 -6.44 -1.65
C LEU A 29 12.01 -6.04 -0.44
N VAL A 30 13.30 -5.76 -0.62
CA VAL A 30 14.18 -5.23 0.46
C VAL A 30 13.66 -3.89 0.97
N THR A 31 13.29 -2.96 0.09
CA THR A 31 12.69 -1.67 0.48
C THR A 31 11.40 -1.86 1.28
N LYS A 32 10.54 -2.80 0.88
CA LYS A 32 9.31 -3.14 1.63
C LYS A 32 9.62 -3.69 3.02
N ILE A 33 10.60 -4.58 3.15
CA ILE A 33 10.99 -5.16 4.45
C ILE A 33 11.52 -4.06 5.38
N ILE A 34 12.39 -3.17 4.88
CA ILE A 34 12.93 -2.08 5.69
C ILE A 34 11.81 -1.09 6.07
N ALA A 35 10.92 -0.74 5.14
CA ALA A 35 9.75 0.09 5.46
C ALA A 35 8.85 -0.57 6.51
N LEU A 36 8.67 -1.89 6.46
CA LEU A 36 7.91 -2.64 7.46
C LEU A 36 8.58 -2.62 8.84
N LEU A 37 9.90 -2.80 8.92
CA LEU A 37 10.64 -2.79 10.18
C LEU A 37 10.71 -1.39 10.83
N THR A 38 10.64 -0.34 10.03
CA THR A 38 10.79 1.06 10.50
C THR A 38 9.45 1.73 10.79
N ILE A 39 8.50 1.65 9.86
CA ILE A 39 7.16 2.27 9.97
C ILE A 39 6.20 1.35 10.73
N GLY A 40 6.39 0.02 10.63
CA GLY A 40 5.52 -0.96 11.28
C GLY A 40 5.39 -0.77 12.79
N PRO A 41 6.50 -0.71 13.56
CA PRO A 41 6.43 -0.49 15.01
C PRO A 41 5.72 0.82 15.36
N ILE A 42 6.00 1.91 14.65
CA ILE A 42 5.35 3.21 14.85
C ILE A 42 3.82 3.10 14.68
N VAL A 43 3.37 2.46 13.61
CA VAL A 43 1.93 2.29 13.32
C VAL A 43 1.26 1.34 14.32
N VAL A 44 1.93 0.26 14.70
CA VAL A 44 1.38 -0.76 15.63
C VAL A 44 1.31 -0.21 17.05
N ILE A 45 2.36 0.42 17.54
CA ILE A 45 2.41 1.05 18.88
C ILE A 45 1.35 2.15 18.98
N GLY A 46 1.22 3.00 17.95
CA GLY A 46 0.23 4.08 17.94
C GLY A 46 -1.24 3.64 17.79
N ASN A 47 -1.53 2.45 17.26
CA ASN A 47 -2.91 1.96 17.10
C ASN A 47 -3.37 0.99 18.19
N LEU A 48 -2.46 0.28 18.86
CA LEU A 48 -2.81 -0.67 19.92
C LEU A 48 -3.05 0.00 21.28
N GLY A 49 -2.83 1.32 21.39
CA GLY A 49 -3.01 2.06 22.65
C GLY A 49 -2.18 1.49 23.80
N ILE A 50 -1.07 0.82 23.48
CA ILE A 50 -0.14 0.30 24.47
C ILE A 50 0.36 1.52 25.25
N LYS A 51 0.09 1.56 26.55
CA LYS A 51 0.62 2.58 27.45
C LYS A 51 2.14 2.44 27.44
N VAL A 52 2.81 3.25 26.63
CA VAL A 52 4.27 3.37 26.69
C VAL A 52 4.56 4.29 27.86
N THR A 53 4.72 3.71 29.05
CA THR A 53 5.18 4.43 30.24
C THR A 53 6.69 4.60 30.14
N GLY A 54 7.11 5.66 29.43
CA GLY A 54 8.52 6.09 29.33
C GLY A 54 8.91 6.54 27.92
N GLY A 55 9.51 7.73 27.80
CA GLY A 55 10.14 8.21 26.57
C GLY A 55 9.37 9.29 25.79
N PHE A 56 10.01 9.80 24.73
CA PHE A 56 9.46 10.72 23.72
C PHE A 56 8.19 10.20 23.00
N TRP A 57 7.91 8.91 23.14
CA TRP A 57 6.78 8.18 22.56
C TRP A 57 5.68 7.85 23.60
N ALA A 58 5.75 8.43 24.79
CA ALA A 58 4.73 8.25 25.82
C ALA A 58 3.43 8.94 25.40
N CYS A 59 2.40 8.14 25.08
CA CYS A 59 1.05 8.62 24.92
C CYS A 59 0.27 8.28 26.20
N PRO A 60 -0.08 9.28 27.05
CA PRO A 60 -0.81 9.04 28.31
C PRO A 60 -2.26 8.57 28.08
N PHE A 61 -2.78 8.74 26.86
CA PHE A 61 -4.12 8.32 26.46
C PHE A 61 -4.06 7.23 25.37
N PRO A 62 -4.84 6.14 25.45
CA PRO A 62 -4.94 5.15 24.39
C PRO A 62 -5.85 5.68 23.25
N LEU A 63 -5.45 6.77 22.61
CA LEU A 63 -6.19 7.37 21.49
C LEU A 63 -5.69 6.78 20.16
N PRO A 64 -6.59 6.43 19.22
CA PRO A 64 -6.18 6.01 17.88
C PRO A 64 -5.43 7.15 17.18
N PHE A 65 -4.36 6.84 16.45
CA PHE A 65 -3.45 7.79 15.78
C PHE A 65 -4.13 8.91 14.97
N ILE A 66 -5.35 8.66 14.47
CA ILE A 66 -6.16 9.63 13.72
C ILE A 66 -6.57 10.83 14.60
N MET A 67 -6.72 10.62 15.91
CA MET A 67 -7.21 11.60 16.89
C MET A 67 -6.10 12.32 17.66
N CYS A 68 -4.82 12.13 17.29
CA CYS A 68 -3.70 12.79 17.96
C CYS A 68 -3.76 14.33 17.95
N ASN A 69 -4.49 14.95 17.01
CA ASN A 69 -4.66 16.41 16.95
C ASN A 69 -5.62 16.99 18.00
N VAL A 70 -6.45 16.15 18.63
CA VAL A 70 -7.38 16.58 19.67
C VAL A 70 -6.70 16.57 21.05
N CYS A 71 -5.46 16.05 21.13
CA CYS A 71 -4.71 16.02 22.37
C CYS A 71 -4.16 17.43 22.69
N PRO A 72 -4.41 17.98 23.89
CA PRO A 72 -3.89 19.29 24.30
C PRO A 72 -2.37 19.28 24.56
N ILE A 73 -1.74 18.09 24.56
CA ILE A 73 -0.31 17.92 24.82
C ILE A 73 0.47 18.00 23.50
N PHE A 74 1.58 18.73 23.50
CA PHE A 74 2.52 18.80 22.37
C PHE A 74 3.14 17.41 22.13
N CYS A 75 2.59 16.67 21.16
CA CYS A 75 3.04 15.32 20.84
C CYS A 75 3.76 15.34 19.48
N THR A 76 5.01 14.85 19.44
CA THR A 76 5.82 14.83 18.21
C THR A 76 5.17 14.00 17.10
N PHE A 77 4.38 12.98 17.46
CA PHE A 77 3.56 12.24 16.50
C PHE A 77 2.55 13.11 15.77
N GLY A 78 1.97 14.12 16.43
CA GLY A 78 1.03 15.07 15.81
C GLY A 78 1.69 15.91 14.71
N GLN A 79 2.95 16.33 14.93
CA GLN A 79 3.72 17.12 13.98
C GLN A 79 4.20 16.29 12.77
N ILE A 80 4.63 15.04 12.99
CA ILE A 80 5.05 14.14 11.91
C ILE A 80 3.84 13.68 11.07
N ARG A 81 2.66 13.55 11.70
CA ARG A 81 1.43 13.07 11.06
C ARG A 81 1.00 13.94 9.87
N SER A 82 1.00 15.27 10.01
CA SER A 82 0.61 16.19 8.93
C SER A 82 1.53 16.06 7.72
N GLY A 83 2.85 16.01 7.94
CA GLY A 83 3.85 15.76 6.91
C GLY A 83 3.67 14.40 6.23
N LEU A 84 3.38 13.35 7.00
CA LEU A 84 3.10 12.01 6.47
C LEU A 84 1.83 12.00 5.60
N PHE A 85 0.74 12.64 6.04
CA PHE A 85 -0.48 12.75 5.23
C PHE A 85 -0.24 13.48 3.91
N LEU A 86 0.48 14.62 3.94
CA LEU A 86 0.86 15.35 2.73
C LEU A 86 1.72 14.49 1.79
N GLY A 87 2.70 13.76 2.35
CA GLY A 87 3.54 12.84 1.59
C GLY A 87 2.75 11.70 0.94
N ILE A 88 1.77 11.15 1.65
CA ILE A 88 0.86 10.12 1.12
C ILE A 88 0.02 10.71 -0.02
N VAL A 89 -0.63 11.85 0.18
CA VAL A 89 -1.46 12.49 -0.86
C VAL A 89 -0.61 12.83 -2.09
N GLY A 90 0.57 13.41 -1.90
CA GLY A 90 1.50 13.76 -2.98
C GLY A 90 1.96 12.53 -3.76
N THR A 91 2.39 11.47 -3.08
CA THR A 91 2.78 10.21 -3.72
C THR A 91 1.63 9.59 -4.50
N ASN A 92 0.41 9.65 -3.96
CA ASN A 92 -0.76 9.12 -4.65
C ASN A 92 -1.18 9.96 -5.86
N PHE A 93 -0.98 11.26 -5.84
CA PHE A 93 -1.20 12.10 -7.00
C PHE A 93 -0.20 11.79 -8.13
N LEU A 94 1.07 11.59 -7.80
CA LEU A 94 2.11 11.24 -8.78
C LEU A 94 1.92 9.82 -9.32
N ALA A 95 1.83 8.85 -8.43
CA ALA A 95 1.96 7.43 -8.73
C ALA A 95 0.67 6.62 -8.47
N GLY A 96 -0.47 7.24 -8.20
CA GLY A 96 -1.72 6.55 -7.82
C GLY A 96 -1.56 5.80 -6.50
N GLN A 97 -2.34 4.73 -6.30
CA GLN A 97 -2.34 3.94 -5.05
C GLN A 97 -1.05 3.13 -4.79
N ALA A 98 0.10 3.53 -5.34
CA ALA A 98 1.40 2.90 -5.12
C ALA A 98 1.82 2.92 -3.64
N PHE A 99 1.37 3.89 -2.84
CA PHE A 99 1.68 3.92 -1.41
C PHE A 99 1.24 2.65 -0.68
N CYS A 100 0.02 2.16 -0.95
CA CYS A 100 -0.47 0.90 -0.40
C CYS A 100 0.28 -0.33 -0.93
N GLY A 101 0.98 -0.19 -2.05
CA GLY A 101 1.82 -1.21 -2.67
C GLY A 101 3.20 -1.36 -2.01
N PHE A 102 3.84 -0.24 -1.66
CA PHE A 102 5.26 -0.18 -1.26
C PHE A 102 5.52 0.25 0.18
N PHE A 103 4.68 1.09 0.77
CA PHE A 103 4.96 1.72 2.07
C PHE A 103 3.99 1.29 3.19
N CYS A 104 2.76 0.90 2.84
CA CYS A 104 1.77 0.50 3.85
C CYS A 104 2.16 -0.83 4.53
N PRO A 105 2.39 -0.87 5.85
CA PRO A 105 2.83 -2.08 6.54
C PRO A 105 1.80 -3.21 6.43
N GLY A 106 0.51 -2.91 6.59
CA GLY A 106 -0.56 -3.90 6.43
C GLY A 106 -0.62 -4.49 5.02
N GLY A 107 -0.39 -3.67 3.98
CA GLY A 107 -0.35 -4.15 2.60
C GLY A 107 0.87 -5.02 2.30
N ILE A 108 2.03 -4.69 2.88
CA ILE A 108 3.28 -5.46 2.75
C ILE A 108 3.15 -6.81 3.43
N ILE A 109 2.64 -6.83 4.67
CA ILE A 109 2.36 -8.06 5.42
C ILE A 109 1.47 -8.97 4.56
N GLN A 110 0.35 -8.46 4.04
CA GLN A 110 -0.54 -9.25 3.19
C GLN A 110 0.09 -9.76 1.89
N ASP A 111 0.95 -8.96 1.24
CA ASP A 111 1.72 -9.43 0.08
C ASP A 111 2.68 -10.56 0.45
N LEU A 112 3.31 -10.49 1.64
CA LEU A 112 4.25 -11.49 2.12
C LEU A 112 3.54 -12.80 2.50
N LEU A 113 2.42 -12.71 3.24
CA LEU A 113 1.55 -13.86 3.54
C LEU A 113 1.03 -14.52 2.26
N PHE A 114 0.69 -13.72 1.23
CA PHE A 114 0.24 -14.29 -0.03
C PHE A 114 1.35 -15.03 -0.81
N LYS A 115 2.63 -14.77 -0.56
CA LYS A 115 3.74 -15.52 -1.17
C LYS A 115 3.92 -16.93 -0.59
N VAL A 116 3.37 -17.22 0.59
CA VAL A 116 3.42 -18.56 1.18
C VAL A 116 2.73 -19.56 0.24
N PRO A 117 3.35 -20.71 -0.09
CA PRO A 117 2.87 -21.65 -1.11
C PRO A 117 1.68 -22.50 -0.63
N LEU A 118 0.57 -21.85 -0.27
CA LEU A 118 -0.70 -22.48 0.09
C LEU A 118 -1.67 -22.50 -1.11
N ARG A 119 -2.67 -23.38 -1.04
CA ARG A 119 -3.75 -23.45 -2.04
C ARG A 119 -4.53 -22.14 -2.07
N LYS A 120 -4.33 -21.34 -3.12
CA LYS A 120 -4.98 -20.05 -3.28
C LYS A 120 -6.43 -20.20 -3.74
N ILE A 121 -7.32 -19.39 -3.16
CA ILE A 121 -8.75 -19.39 -3.49
C ILE A 121 -9.03 -18.27 -4.48
N THR A 122 -9.51 -18.63 -5.67
CA THR A 122 -9.99 -17.65 -6.67
C THR A 122 -11.48 -17.42 -6.49
N ILE A 123 -11.85 -16.25 -5.97
CA ILE A 123 -13.25 -15.84 -5.79
C ILE A 123 -13.90 -15.61 -7.17
N PRO A 124 -15.13 -16.08 -7.41
CA PRO A 124 -15.82 -15.86 -8.68
C PRO A 124 -16.03 -14.36 -8.96
N ARG A 125 -15.95 -13.97 -10.24
CA ARG A 125 -15.95 -12.56 -10.67
C ARG A 125 -17.10 -11.73 -10.11
N ARG A 126 -18.30 -12.29 -10.00
CA ARG A 126 -19.49 -11.59 -9.46
C ARG A 126 -19.33 -11.28 -7.98
N ALA A 127 -19.03 -12.30 -7.17
CA ALA A 127 -18.86 -12.14 -5.72
C ALA A 127 -17.71 -11.18 -5.40
N ASP A 128 -16.58 -11.33 -6.09
CA ASP A 128 -15.45 -10.44 -5.94
C ASP A 128 -15.79 -8.98 -6.29
N SER A 129 -16.56 -8.75 -7.37
CA SER A 129 -17.00 -7.39 -7.69
C SER A 129 -17.88 -6.80 -6.59
N VAL A 130 -18.81 -7.56 -6.02
CA VAL A 130 -19.67 -7.08 -4.93
C VAL A 130 -18.85 -6.78 -3.69
N LEU A 131 -18.00 -7.70 -3.25
CA LEU A 131 -17.16 -7.53 -2.07
C LEU A 131 -16.19 -6.34 -2.23
N ARG A 132 -15.73 -6.05 -3.45
CA ARG A 132 -14.91 -4.85 -3.71
C ARG A 132 -15.68 -3.55 -3.52
N HIS A 133 -17.00 -3.54 -3.65
CA HIS A 133 -17.82 -2.35 -3.40
C HIS A 133 -18.04 -2.10 -1.90
N ILE A 134 -17.98 -3.15 -1.07
CA ILE A 134 -18.14 -3.05 0.39
C ILE A 134 -17.15 -2.04 0.98
N ARG A 135 -15.90 -2.01 0.52
CA ARG A 135 -14.89 -1.05 1.00
C ARG A 135 -15.32 0.41 0.84
N TYR A 136 -16.09 0.73 -0.20
CA TYR A 136 -16.61 2.08 -0.44
C TYR A 136 -17.78 2.38 0.49
N GLY A 137 -18.65 1.41 0.75
CA GLY A 137 -19.70 1.52 1.77
C GLY A 137 -19.10 1.76 3.17
N VAL A 138 -18.07 0.98 3.54
CA VAL A 138 -17.34 1.16 4.80
C VAL A 138 -16.65 2.53 4.85
N ALA A 139 -16.07 3.00 3.75
CA ALA A 139 -15.46 4.34 3.71
C ALA A 139 -16.49 5.45 3.91
N ILE A 140 -17.67 5.37 3.27
CA ILE A 140 -18.76 6.33 3.46
C ILE A 140 -19.25 6.31 4.91
N LEU A 141 -19.43 5.12 5.49
CA LEU A 141 -19.80 4.97 6.89
C LEU A 141 -18.78 5.63 7.83
N VAL A 142 -17.49 5.34 7.66
CA VAL A 142 -16.42 5.93 8.48
C VAL A 142 -16.35 7.44 8.31
N ILE A 143 -16.49 7.97 7.09
CA ILE A 143 -16.51 9.42 6.84
C ILE A 143 -17.73 10.06 7.52
N GLY A 144 -18.90 9.44 7.43
CA GLY A 144 -20.12 9.91 8.11
C GLY A 144 -19.95 9.98 9.62
N LEU A 145 -19.35 8.94 10.22
CA LEU A 145 -19.02 8.93 11.66
C LEU A 145 -18.02 10.02 12.03
N VAL A 146 -17.00 10.29 11.21
CA VAL A 146 -16.01 11.35 11.46
C VAL A 146 -16.65 12.74 11.36
N ILE A 147 -17.45 13.01 10.33
CA ILE A 147 -18.17 14.28 10.17
C ILE A 147 -19.08 14.52 11.39
N HIS A 148 -19.78 13.48 11.82
CA HIS A 148 -20.62 13.54 13.01
C HIS A 148 -19.80 13.81 14.28
N ALA A 149 -18.63 13.18 14.46
CA ALA A 149 -17.73 13.43 15.59
C ALA A 149 -17.23 14.89 15.66
N THR A 150 -17.10 15.56 14.52
CA THR A 150 -16.61 16.95 14.43
C THR A 150 -17.70 18.02 14.64
N ASN A 151 -18.93 17.66 15.03
CA ASN A 151 -20.01 18.60 15.38
C ASN A 151 -20.31 19.66 14.30
N LEU A 152 -20.27 19.30 13.01
CA LEU A 152 -20.74 20.19 11.94
C LEU A 152 -22.28 20.26 11.85
N TRP A 153 -23.00 19.34 12.50
CA TRP A 153 -24.46 19.29 12.52
C TRP A 153 -24.96 18.98 13.93
N VAL A 154 -25.70 19.93 14.49
CA VAL A 154 -26.35 19.90 15.81
C VAL A 154 -27.38 18.76 15.86
N GLY A 155 -27.28 17.87 16.87
CA GLY A 155 -28.45 17.18 17.42
C GLY A 155 -28.70 15.70 17.05
N PHE A 156 -27.74 14.78 17.26
CA PHE A 156 -28.06 13.34 17.38
C PHE A 156 -27.16 12.65 18.45
N PRO A 157 -27.70 11.81 19.36
CA PRO A 157 -26.97 11.24 20.51
C PRO A 157 -26.09 9.99 20.21
N LEU A 158 -26.05 9.50 18.96
CA LEU A 158 -25.43 8.21 18.60
C LEU A 158 -23.94 8.10 18.99
N MET A 159 -23.19 9.20 18.94
CA MET A 159 -21.75 9.17 19.27
C MET A 159 -21.45 9.27 20.75
N ALA A 160 -22.30 9.90 21.57
CA ALA A 160 -22.12 9.87 23.02
C ALA A 160 -22.28 8.43 23.52
N GLU A 161 -23.34 7.76 23.07
CA GLU A 161 -23.61 6.34 23.29
C GLU A 161 -22.43 5.46 22.81
N LEU A 162 -21.92 5.67 21.59
CA LEU A 162 -20.79 4.89 21.06
C LEU A 162 -19.47 5.17 21.79
N TRP A 163 -19.22 6.42 22.22
CA TRP A 163 -18.00 6.80 22.93
C TRP A 163 -18.01 6.24 24.36
N PHE A 164 -19.15 6.32 25.06
CA PHE A 164 -19.33 5.66 26.35
C PHE A 164 -19.27 4.14 26.23
N PHE A 165 -19.83 3.55 25.17
CA PHE A 165 -19.72 2.12 24.88
C PHE A 165 -18.26 1.70 24.62
N LEU A 166 -17.53 2.41 23.77
CA LEU A 166 -16.10 2.16 23.49
C LEU A 166 -15.21 2.41 24.72
N ALA A 167 -15.53 3.38 25.56
CA ALA A 167 -14.81 3.65 26.80
C ALA A 167 -15.11 2.61 27.88
N ARG A 168 -16.34 2.10 27.94
CA ARG A 168 -16.79 1.09 28.92
C ARG A 168 -16.34 -0.32 28.55
N TYR A 169 -16.36 -0.66 27.27
CA TYR A 169 -15.98 -1.98 26.72
C TYR A 169 -14.65 -1.93 25.96
N GLY A 170 -13.79 -0.95 26.24
CA GLY A 170 -12.60 -0.67 25.45
C GLY A 170 -11.64 -1.85 25.33
N ASP A 171 -11.50 -2.67 26.38
CA ASP A 171 -10.66 -3.87 26.34
C ASP A 171 -11.26 -4.98 25.47
N GLU A 172 -12.57 -5.19 25.54
CA GLU A 172 -13.29 -6.19 24.75
C GLU A 172 -13.32 -5.82 23.26
N VAL A 173 -13.58 -4.54 22.97
CA VAL A 173 -13.54 -4.01 21.60
C VAL A 173 -12.11 -4.06 21.05
N ARG A 174 -11.08 -3.76 21.88
CA ARG A 174 -9.67 -3.91 21.48
C ARG A 174 -9.35 -5.36 21.13
N MET A 175 -9.76 -6.32 21.95
CA MET A 175 -9.56 -7.75 21.66
C MET A 175 -10.32 -8.20 20.42
N ALA A 176 -11.56 -7.72 20.22
CA ALA A 176 -12.35 -7.99 19.02
C ALA A 176 -11.67 -7.43 17.75
N LEU A 177 -11.11 -6.22 17.81
CA LEU A 177 -10.36 -5.62 16.71
C LEU A 177 -9.08 -6.40 16.39
N ILE A 178 -8.34 -6.83 17.41
CA ILE A 178 -7.14 -7.68 17.25
C ILE A 178 -7.52 -9.02 16.62
N GLY A 179 -8.56 -9.68 17.15
CA GLY A 179 -9.07 -10.95 16.62
C GLY A 179 -9.51 -10.81 15.15
N THR A 180 -10.25 -9.75 14.83
CA THR A 180 -10.67 -9.43 13.46
C THR A 180 -9.47 -9.18 12.54
N ALA A 181 -8.45 -8.45 13.00
CA ALA A 181 -7.22 -8.23 12.25
C ALA A 181 -6.46 -9.53 11.99
N ILE A 182 -6.33 -10.42 12.98
CA ILE A 182 -5.69 -11.74 12.83
C ILE A 182 -6.46 -12.59 11.82
N ILE A 183 -7.79 -12.66 11.90
CA ILE A 183 -8.63 -13.40 10.95
C ILE A 183 -8.42 -12.87 9.52
N LEU A 184 -8.41 -11.55 9.35
CA LEU A 184 -8.25 -10.91 8.04
C LEU A 184 -6.83 -11.07 7.47
N LEU A 185 -5.82 -11.10 8.34
CA LEU A 185 -4.44 -11.45 7.97
C LEU A 185 -4.33 -12.94 7.61
N GLY A 186 -4.98 -13.83 8.36
CA GLY A 186 -5.07 -15.26 8.04
C GLY A 186 -5.73 -15.50 6.68
N LEU A 187 -6.82 -14.76 6.38
CA LEU A 187 -7.46 -14.78 5.06
C LEU A 187 -6.51 -14.33 3.94
N ALA A 188 -5.52 -13.50 4.22
CA ALA A 188 -4.54 -13.06 3.23
C ALA A 188 -3.64 -14.20 2.71
N LEU A 189 -3.52 -15.31 3.46
CA LEU A 189 -2.83 -16.53 3.02
C LEU A 189 -3.53 -17.16 1.82
N PHE A 190 -4.86 -17.13 1.78
CA PHE A 190 -5.68 -17.78 0.75
C PHE A 190 -6.12 -16.81 -0.33
N VAL A 191 -6.51 -15.59 0.05
CA VAL A 191 -7.01 -14.53 -0.82
C VAL A 191 -6.09 -13.32 -0.72
N GLY A 192 -5.38 -13.02 -1.81
CA GLY A 192 -4.45 -11.89 -1.85
C GLY A 192 -5.12 -10.58 -1.42
N ARG A 193 -4.45 -9.86 -0.50
CA ARG A 193 -4.84 -8.54 0.00
C ARG A 193 -6.32 -8.44 0.44
N SER A 194 -6.86 -9.46 1.10
CA SER A 194 -8.25 -9.54 1.59
C SER A 194 -8.75 -8.23 2.23
N TRP A 195 -8.02 -7.67 3.20
CA TRP A 195 -8.35 -6.41 3.88
C TRP A 195 -8.36 -5.21 2.92
N CYS A 196 -7.25 -4.98 2.22
CA CYS A 196 -7.11 -3.83 1.33
C CYS A 196 -8.09 -3.88 0.15
N ARG A 197 -8.51 -5.08 -0.24
CA ARG A 197 -9.45 -5.32 -1.35
C ARG A 197 -10.91 -5.10 -0.94
N TYR A 198 -11.30 -5.46 0.29
CA TYR A 198 -12.72 -5.53 0.66
C TYR A 198 -13.17 -4.61 1.80
N LEU A 199 -12.28 -4.25 2.74
CA LEU A 199 -12.70 -3.58 3.99
C LEU A 199 -11.98 -2.26 4.25
N CYS A 200 -10.77 -2.05 3.71
CA CYS A 200 -9.95 -0.88 4.06
C CYS A 200 -10.57 0.46 3.58
N PRO A 201 -11.05 1.33 4.50
CA PRO A 201 -11.66 2.60 4.12
C PRO A 201 -10.64 3.59 3.55
N PHE A 202 -9.42 3.59 4.09
CA PHE A 202 -8.32 4.42 3.59
C PHE A 202 -7.91 4.04 2.16
N GLY A 203 -7.88 2.75 1.86
CA GLY A 203 -7.62 2.24 0.51
C GLY A 203 -8.71 2.62 -0.49
N ALA A 204 -9.97 2.72 -0.05
CA ALA A 204 -11.09 3.18 -0.86
C ALA A 204 -10.94 4.67 -1.20
N TRP A 205 -10.61 5.50 -0.20
CA TRP A 205 -10.40 6.94 -0.40
C TRP A 205 -9.26 7.22 -1.37
N ILE A 206 -8.12 6.55 -1.19
CA ILE A 206 -6.96 6.72 -2.06
C ILE A 206 -7.17 6.14 -3.46
N SER A 207 -8.07 5.16 -3.62
CA SER A 207 -8.33 4.53 -4.92
C SER A 207 -8.72 5.54 -6.01
N VAL A 208 -9.34 6.66 -5.63
CA VAL A 208 -9.72 7.74 -6.55
C VAL A 208 -8.51 8.33 -7.28
N PHE A 209 -7.36 8.42 -6.60
CA PHE A 209 -6.12 8.91 -7.21
C PHE A 209 -5.59 8.01 -8.32
N ASN A 210 -5.99 6.74 -8.41
CA ASN A 210 -5.61 5.89 -9.54
C ASN A 210 -6.15 6.40 -10.87
N LYS A 211 -7.30 7.08 -10.88
CA LYS A 211 -7.87 7.72 -12.08
C LYS A 211 -7.04 8.93 -12.49
N TYR A 212 -6.66 9.76 -11.52
CA TYR A 212 -5.99 11.04 -11.74
C TYR A 212 -4.47 10.99 -11.83
N SER A 213 -3.85 9.86 -11.44
CA SER A 213 -2.40 9.73 -11.37
C SER A 213 -1.68 10.15 -12.65
N LEU A 214 -0.53 10.80 -12.50
CA LEU A 214 0.35 11.15 -13.63
C LEU A 214 1.01 9.90 -14.24
N LEU A 215 1.38 8.93 -13.42
CA LEU A 215 1.91 7.65 -13.90
C LEU A 215 0.77 6.80 -14.47
N LYS A 216 0.81 6.53 -15.78
CA LYS A 216 -0.15 5.69 -16.50
C LYS A 216 0.46 4.33 -16.82
N ARG A 217 -0.41 3.33 -16.93
CA ARG A 217 -0.08 1.94 -17.23
C ARG A 217 -0.71 1.58 -18.56
N ARG A 218 0.10 1.14 -19.51
CA ARG A 218 -0.35 0.73 -20.84
C ARG A 218 0.00 -0.74 -21.05
N ARG A 219 -0.90 -1.46 -21.72
CA ARG A 219 -0.65 -2.84 -22.17
C ARG A 219 -0.65 -2.85 -23.70
N SER A 220 0.37 -3.46 -24.30
CA SER A 220 0.48 -3.66 -25.76
C SER A 220 -0.07 -5.05 -26.16
N PRO A 221 -1.32 -5.19 -26.62
CA PRO A 221 -1.92 -6.51 -26.83
C PRO A 221 -1.17 -7.41 -27.83
N GLY A 222 -0.43 -6.84 -28.79
CA GLY A 222 0.17 -7.57 -29.91
C GLY A 222 1.24 -8.61 -29.54
N THR A 223 1.86 -8.52 -28.37
CA THR A 223 2.93 -9.46 -27.94
C THR A 223 2.49 -10.45 -26.87
N CYS A 224 1.22 -10.44 -26.43
CA CYS A 224 0.79 -11.25 -25.30
C CYS A 224 0.41 -12.70 -25.68
N VAL A 225 1.15 -13.67 -25.16
CA VAL A 225 0.88 -15.12 -25.31
C VAL A 225 -0.18 -15.69 -24.34
N SER A 226 -0.90 -14.83 -23.62
CA SER A 226 -2.01 -15.23 -22.73
C SER A 226 -1.72 -16.33 -21.69
N CYS A 227 -0.49 -16.42 -21.19
CA CYS A 227 -0.03 -17.44 -20.23
C CYS A 227 -0.64 -17.39 -18.81
N ARG A 228 -1.50 -16.40 -18.49
CA ARG A 228 -2.17 -16.23 -17.18
C ARG A 228 -1.28 -16.01 -15.94
N LEU A 229 0.05 -16.03 -16.07
CA LEU A 229 0.99 -15.78 -14.97
C LEU A 229 0.75 -14.45 -14.24
N CYS A 230 0.50 -13.37 -14.99
CA CYS A 230 0.23 -12.05 -14.42
C CYS A 230 -1.09 -11.98 -13.64
N HIS A 231 -2.08 -12.82 -13.98
CA HIS A 231 -3.34 -12.92 -13.24
C HIS A 231 -3.15 -13.70 -11.94
N GLN A 232 -2.41 -14.81 -11.98
CA GLN A 232 -2.11 -15.63 -10.80
C GLN A 232 -1.24 -14.91 -9.77
N ARG A 233 -0.25 -14.13 -10.23
CA ARG A 233 0.66 -13.34 -9.36
C ARG A 233 0.03 -12.05 -8.82
N CYS A 234 -1.15 -11.64 -9.29
CA CYS A 234 -1.76 -10.38 -8.88
C CYS A 234 -2.34 -10.49 -7.47
N SER A 235 -1.66 -9.94 -6.47
CA SER A 235 -2.16 -9.93 -5.09
C SER A 235 -3.46 -9.12 -4.92
N GLY A 236 -3.79 -8.22 -5.85
CA GLY A 236 -5.08 -7.51 -5.87
C GLY A 236 -6.23 -8.29 -6.49
N GLY A 237 -6.00 -9.50 -7.00
CA GLY A 237 -7.01 -10.34 -7.65
C GLY A 237 -7.64 -9.73 -8.91
N LEU A 238 -6.96 -8.79 -9.54
CA LEU A 238 -7.38 -8.17 -10.80
C LEU A 238 -7.02 -9.09 -11.97
N ASN A 239 -7.64 -8.85 -13.12
CA ASN A 239 -7.26 -9.48 -14.39
C ASN A 239 -6.55 -8.48 -15.30
N PRO A 240 -5.20 -8.39 -15.25
CA PRO A 240 -4.42 -7.47 -16.08
C PRO A 240 -4.47 -7.83 -17.57
N MET A 241 -4.90 -9.07 -17.92
CA MET A 241 -4.93 -9.52 -19.31
C MET A 241 -6.09 -8.94 -20.11
N GLY A 242 -7.23 -8.72 -19.45
CA GLY A 242 -8.45 -8.22 -20.09
C GLY A 242 -8.45 -6.72 -20.35
N SER A 243 -7.48 -5.95 -19.82
CA SER A 243 -7.43 -4.51 -20.04
C SER A 243 -6.78 -4.18 -21.39
N GLN A 244 -7.47 -3.49 -22.30
CA GLN A 244 -6.87 -2.97 -23.54
C GLN A 244 -6.42 -1.51 -23.35
N GLY A 245 -5.25 -1.15 -23.91
CA GLY A 245 -4.74 0.23 -23.86
C GLY A 245 -4.36 0.69 -22.45
N THR A 246 -4.86 1.87 -22.03
CA THR A 246 -4.57 2.43 -20.70
C THR A 246 -5.43 1.78 -19.64
N TRP A 247 -4.81 1.03 -18.73
CA TRP A 247 -5.52 0.31 -17.67
C TRP A 247 -5.89 1.23 -16.49
N ARG A 248 -7.19 1.48 -16.29
CA ARG A 248 -7.74 2.43 -15.30
C ARG A 248 -8.48 1.81 -14.10
N SER A 249 -8.12 0.59 -13.68
CA SER A 249 -8.72 0.03 -12.45
C SER A 249 -8.45 0.92 -11.23
N LEU A 250 -9.50 1.31 -10.51
CA LEU A 250 -9.41 2.07 -9.28
C LEU A 250 -8.79 1.21 -8.15
N GLU A 251 -8.93 -0.10 -8.21
CA GLU A 251 -8.51 -1.05 -7.18
C GLU A 251 -7.02 -1.40 -7.24
N CYS A 252 -6.31 -1.03 -8.30
CA CYS A 252 -4.92 -1.46 -8.44
C CYS A 252 -4.00 -0.64 -7.54
N VAL A 253 -3.41 -1.32 -6.56
CA VAL A 253 -2.38 -0.81 -5.64
C VAL A 253 -0.99 -0.63 -6.27
N ARG A 254 -0.86 -0.91 -7.58
CA ARG A 254 0.38 -0.73 -8.35
C ARG A 254 1.62 -1.39 -7.72
N CYS A 255 1.45 -2.62 -7.24
CA CYS A 255 2.54 -3.42 -6.66
C CYS A 255 3.58 -3.93 -7.68
N LEU A 256 3.36 -3.70 -8.98
CA LEU A 256 4.22 -4.11 -10.11
C LEU A 256 4.48 -5.61 -10.30
N GLN A 257 3.85 -6.50 -9.52
CA GLN A 257 4.00 -7.96 -9.66
C GLN A 257 3.62 -8.48 -11.06
N CYS A 258 2.66 -7.83 -11.73
CA CYS A 258 2.28 -8.22 -13.09
C CYS A 258 3.35 -7.87 -14.14
N TYR A 259 4.19 -6.85 -13.87
CA TYR A 259 5.31 -6.47 -14.74
C TYR A 259 6.44 -7.49 -14.60
N THR A 260 6.79 -7.86 -13.36
CA THR A 260 7.88 -8.81 -13.09
C THR A 260 7.54 -10.24 -13.50
N ALA A 261 6.26 -10.63 -13.45
CA ALA A 261 5.81 -11.95 -13.87
C ALA A 261 5.60 -12.11 -15.39
N CYS A 262 5.60 -11.02 -16.17
CA CYS A 262 5.26 -11.08 -17.60
C CYS A 262 6.50 -11.38 -18.45
N GLN A 263 6.54 -12.58 -19.04
CA GLN A 263 7.64 -13.00 -19.90
C GLN A 263 7.73 -12.24 -21.23
N ALA A 264 6.58 -11.83 -21.76
CA ALA A 264 6.49 -11.09 -23.03
C ALA A 264 6.61 -9.56 -22.86
N ASN A 265 6.93 -9.09 -21.66
CA ASN A 265 7.11 -7.68 -21.31
C ASN A 265 6.06 -6.72 -21.89
N VAL A 266 4.79 -7.08 -21.71
CA VAL A 266 3.65 -6.41 -22.38
C VAL A 266 3.22 -5.12 -21.66
N PHE A 267 3.65 -4.93 -20.42
CA PHE A 267 3.21 -3.83 -19.58
C PHE A 267 4.23 -2.69 -19.59
N GLN A 268 3.76 -1.49 -19.90
CA GLN A 268 4.56 -0.27 -19.95
C GLN A 268 4.08 0.75 -18.91
N LEU A 269 5.02 1.54 -18.40
CA LEU A 269 4.76 2.68 -17.52
C LEU A 269 5.17 3.95 -18.27
N HIS A 270 4.28 4.94 -18.31
CA HIS A 270 4.59 6.23 -18.94
C HIS A 270 3.98 7.38 -18.15
N TRP A 271 4.63 8.54 -18.19
CA TRP A 271 4.14 9.75 -17.55
C TRP A 271 3.13 10.45 -18.46
N ARG A 272 2.03 10.94 -17.89
CA ARG A 272 0.99 11.70 -18.60
C ARG A 272 1.63 12.94 -19.23
N GLY A 273 1.65 13.01 -20.56
CA GLY A 273 2.21 14.12 -21.33
C GLY A 273 3.62 13.91 -21.90
N TRP A 274 4.30 12.80 -21.57
CA TRP A 274 5.61 12.49 -22.14
C TRP A 274 5.49 11.44 -23.24
N ARG A 275 5.77 11.86 -24.49
CA ARG A 275 5.65 11.07 -25.71
C ARG A 275 7.03 10.95 -26.37
N LYS A 276 7.88 10.00 -25.94
CA LYS A 276 9.00 9.48 -26.74
C LYS A 276 9.47 8.14 -26.18
N GLU A 277 9.42 7.11 -27.02
CA GLU A 277 9.11 5.73 -26.63
C GLU A 277 10.31 4.76 -26.63
N GLU A 278 11.56 5.19 -26.84
CA GLU A 278 12.70 4.23 -26.93
C GLU A 278 13.98 4.59 -26.15
N GLU A 279 14.30 5.86 -25.91
CA GLU A 279 15.58 6.21 -25.25
C GLU A 279 15.58 6.13 -23.71
N ILE A 280 14.41 6.09 -23.07
CA ILE A 280 14.32 6.24 -21.60
C ILE A 280 14.78 4.95 -20.89
N MET A 281 14.58 3.77 -21.47
CA MET A 281 14.73 2.52 -20.73
C MET A 281 16.19 2.12 -20.46
N LYS A 282 17.16 2.53 -21.32
CA LYS A 282 18.60 2.40 -21.01
C LYS A 282 19.07 3.43 -19.97
N ARG A 283 18.37 4.56 -19.83
CA ARG A 283 18.69 5.64 -18.87
C ARG A 283 18.02 5.42 -17.50
N ASP A 284 16.85 4.77 -17.48
CA ASP A 284 16.01 4.63 -16.28
C ASP A 284 16.44 3.52 -15.33
N THR A 285 17.12 2.46 -15.75
CA THR A 285 17.62 1.44 -14.79
C THR A 285 18.71 2.03 -13.87
N LYS A 286 19.55 2.94 -14.39
CA LYS A 286 20.55 3.68 -13.60
C LYS A 286 19.88 4.73 -12.70
N ARG A 287 18.85 5.42 -13.20
CA ARG A 287 18.09 6.45 -12.47
C ARG A 287 17.19 5.86 -11.37
N TRP A 288 16.54 4.73 -11.61
CA TRP A 288 15.79 4.01 -10.58
C TRP A 288 16.70 3.39 -9.53
N LYS A 289 17.89 2.91 -9.89
CA LYS A 289 18.91 2.50 -8.90
C LYS A 289 19.32 3.67 -8.01
N SER A 290 19.48 4.88 -8.53
CA SER A 290 19.83 6.04 -7.71
C SER A 290 18.65 6.56 -6.87
N VAL A 291 17.43 6.56 -7.42
CA VAL A 291 16.22 6.92 -6.66
C VAL A 291 15.92 5.92 -5.56
N LEU A 292 16.01 4.61 -5.83
CA LEU A 292 15.84 3.56 -4.83
C LEU A 292 16.96 3.57 -3.79
N ARG A 293 18.21 3.87 -4.19
CA ARG A 293 19.33 4.03 -3.26
C ARG A 293 19.14 5.26 -2.36
N ARG A 294 18.70 6.38 -2.90
CA ARG A 294 18.36 7.57 -2.09
C ARG A 294 17.16 7.33 -1.17
N ALA A 295 16.14 6.61 -1.65
CA ALA A 295 15.02 6.21 -0.79
C ALA A 295 15.49 5.27 0.33
N LEU A 296 16.39 4.34 0.04
CA LEU A 296 17.03 3.46 1.02
C LEU A 296 17.86 4.25 2.03
N GLU A 297 18.69 5.20 1.58
CA GLU A 297 19.49 6.08 2.44
C GLU A 297 18.59 6.93 3.35
N VAL A 298 17.52 7.53 2.82
CA VAL A 298 16.55 8.30 3.63
C VAL A 298 15.87 7.40 4.66
N VAL A 299 15.46 6.19 4.29
CA VAL A 299 14.85 5.25 5.25
C VAL A 299 15.86 4.82 6.31
N ILE A 300 17.12 4.54 5.95
CA ILE A 300 18.20 4.22 6.89
C ILE A 300 18.46 5.39 7.84
N LEU A 301 18.56 6.62 7.32
CA LEU A 301 18.73 7.83 8.14
C LEU A 301 17.57 8.03 9.10
N MET A 302 16.33 7.89 8.62
CA MET A 302 15.14 7.94 9.48
C MET A 302 15.15 6.83 10.52
N SER A 303 15.66 5.63 10.19
CA SER A 303 15.84 4.52 11.14
C SER A 303 16.86 4.86 12.21
N PHE A 304 18.01 5.43 11.83
CA PHE A 304 19.03 5.90 12.78
C PHE A 304 18.54 7.06 13.65
N ILE A 305 17.71 7.95 13.12
CA ILE A 305 17.07 9.01 13.93
C ILE A 305 16.09 8.40 14.94
N VAL A 306 15.27 7.43 14.52
CA VAL A 306 14.31 6.76 15.41
C VAL A 306 15.03 5.92 16.48
N ILE A 307 16.01 5.11 16.08
CA ILE A 307 16.78 4.24 16.99
C ILE A 307 17.72 5.08 17.87
N GLY A 308 18.40 6.07 17.31
CA GLY A 308 19.25 7.00 18.05
C GLY A 308 18.45 7.83 19.06
N GLY A 309 17.25 8.27 18.69
CA GLY A 309 16.31 8.89 19.63
C GLY A 309 15.84 7.96 20.75
N MET A 310 15.77 6.65 20.51
CA MET A 310 15.48 5.65 21.55
C MET A 310 16.68 5.39 22.47
N ILE A 311 17.90 5.30 21.93
CA ILE A 311 19.13 5.00 22.70
C ILE A 311 19.58 6.18 23.56
N VAL A 312 19.57 7.41 23.03
CA VAL A 312 19.97 8.62 23.77
C VAL A 312 19.08 8.86 24.99
N TRP A 313 17.86 8.33 25.00
CA TRP A 313 16.90 8.50 26.09
C TRP A 313 16.85 7.35 27.11
N GLN A 314 17.50 6.22 26.83
CA GLN A 314 17.74 5.18 27.86
C GLN A 314 18.89 5.55 28.82
N GLY A 315 19.58 6.67 28.58
CA GLY A 315 20.73 7.15 29.37
C GLY A 315 20.49 8.45 30.14
N ILE A 316 19.25 8.94 30.26
CA ILE A 316 18.94 10.12 31.09
C ILE A 316 18.26 9.62 32.36
N PRO A 317 18.91 9.68 33.54
CA PRO A 317 18.31 9.29 34.81
C PRO A 317 17.14 10.17 35.23
#